data_AF-A0A4P5WE12-F1
#
_entry.id   AF-A0A4P5WE12-F1
#
_cell.length_a   1.000
_cell.length_b   1.000
_cell.length_c   1.000
_cell.angle_alpha   90.00
_cell.angle_beta   90.00
_cell.angle_gamma   90.00
#
_symmetry.space_group_name_H-M   'P 1'
#
loop_
_entity.id
_entity.type
_entity.pdbx_description
1 polymer ?
#
loop_
_entity_poly.entity_id
_entity_poly.type
_entity_poly.pdbx_seq_one_letter_code
_entity_poly.pdbx_strand_id
1 'polypeptide(L)'
;MSLFELESAFYKTLHIFPDLKHSQSEERYIAFGITNEGRHIFVAFTLRKVGKKTYIRPISSRYMHQKEVDYYEEITRIKNG
;
A
#
# COMPACT_ATOMS: atom_id res chain seq x y z
N MET A 1 -4.75 -5.91 11.62
CA MET A 1 -3.33 -5.66 11.36
C MET A 1 -2.83 -4.68 12.40
N SER A 2 -1.67 -4.93 13.00
CA SER A 2 -1.04 -4.01 13.97
C SER A 2 -0.21 -2.93 13.27
N LEU A 3 0.20 -1.89 14.00
CA LEU A 3 1.11 -0.87 13.46
C LEU A 3 2.46 -1.46 13.04
N PHE A 4 3.07 -2.29 13.91
CA PHE A 4 4.35 -2.93 13.62
C PHE A 4 4.29 -3.81 12.37
N GLU A 5 3.20 -4.56 12.22
CA GLU A 5 2.97 -5.40 11.04
C GLU A 5 2.84 -4.55 9.77
N LEU A 6 2.08 -3.46 9.82
CA LEU A 6 1.95 -2.52 8.72
C LEU A 6 3.31 -1.91 8.35
N GLU A 7 4.06 -1.42 9.34
CA GLU A 7 5.40 -0.87 9.14
C GLU A 7 6.36 -1.87 8.49
N SER A 8 6.29 -3.15 8.89
CA SER A 8 7.12 -4.20 8.30
C SER A 8 6.98 -4.31 6.79
N ALA A 9 5.77 -4.08 6.26
CA ALA A 9 5.52 -4.12 4.82
C ALA A 9 6.08 -2.89 4.10
N PHE A 10 6.15 -1.72 4.75
CA PHE A 10 6.80 -0.52 4.20
C PHE A 10 8.33 -0.65 4.11
N TYR A 11 8.94 -1.57 4.87
CA TYR A 11 10.35 -1.91 4.74
C TYR A 11 10.64 -2.97 3.66
N LYS A 12 9.60 -3.51 3.02
CA LYS A 12 9.70 -4.43 1.88
C LYS A 12 9.27 -3.75 0.59
N THR A 13 9.33 -4.51 -0.52
CA THR A 13 8.82 -4.04 -1.81
C THR A 13 7.32 -3.76 -1.72
N LEU A 14 6.96 -2.51 -2.00
CA LEU A 14 5.58 -2.07 -2.18
C LEU A 14 5.31 -1.74 -3.65
N HIS A 15 4.13 -2.14 -4.11
CA HIS A 15 3.57 -1.70 -5.38
C HIS A 15 2.57 -0.58 -5.12
N ILE A 16 2.88 0.62 -5.58
CA ILE A 16 2.07 1.83 -5.33
C ILE A 16 1.35 2.25 -6.61
N PHE A 17 0.06 2.55 -6.49
CA PHE A 17 -0.82 2.97 -7.58
C PHE A 17 -1.60 4.22 -7.18
N PRO A 18 -1.91 5.12 -8.14
CA PRO A 18 -2.88 6.19 -7.90
C PRO A 18 -4.26 5.61 -7.59
N ASP A 19 -4.92 6.11 -6.55
CA ASP A 19 -6.30 5.77 -6.23
C ASP A 19 -7.26 6.77 -6.87
N LEU A 20 -7.36 6.72 -8.20
CA LEU A 20 -8.11 7.71 -8.99
C LEU A 20 -9.58 7.82 -8.55
N LYS A 21 -10.18 6.71 -8.09
CA LYS A 21 -11.57 6.67 -7.64
C LYS A 21 -11.81 7.53 -6.40
N HIS A 22 -10.84 7.60 -5.49
CA HIS A 22 -10.95 8.33 -4.24
C HIS A 22 -10.13 9.63 -4.21
N SER A 23 -9.43 9.96 -5.29
CA SER A 23 -8.56 11.15 -5.40
C SER A 23 -9.27 12.44 -5.84
N GLN A 24 -10.56 12.57 -5.59
CA GLN A 24 -11.34 13.73 -6.04
C GLN A 24 -10.98 15.03 -5.30
N SER A 25 -10.75 14.95 -3.99
CA SER A 25 -10.47 16.11 -3.12
C SER A 25 -9.05 16.14 -2.55
N GLU A 26 -8.42 14.98 -2.41
CA GLU A 26 -7.06 14.80 -1.90
C GLU A 26 -6.42 13.68 -2.69
N GLU A 27 -5.18 13.86 -3.16
CA GLU A 27 -4.47 12.83 -3.91
C GLU A 27 -4.19 11.60 -3.03
N ARG A 28 -4.74 10.45 -3.44
CA ARG A 28 -4.64 9.19 -2.71
C ARG A 28 -3.87 8.16 -3.51
N TYR A 29 -3.22 7.28 -2.77
CA TYR A 29 -2.48 6.16 -3.31
C TYR A 29 -2.91 4.88 -2.61
N ILE A 30 -2.82 3.79 -3.35
CA ILE A 30 -2.94 2.42 -2.83
C ILE A 30 -1.55 1.79 -2.87
N ALA A 31 -1.10 1.24 -1.76
CA ALA A 31 0.06 0.36 -1.68
C ALA A 31 -0.38 -1.08 -1.47
N PHE A 32 0.21 -1.97 -2.25
CA PHE A 32 0.16 -3.42 -2.11
C PHE A 32 1.51 -3.95 -1.70
N GLY A 33 1.52 -4.89 -0.75
CA GLY A 33 2.76 -5.48 -0.26
C GLY A 33 2.53 -6.75 0.53
N ILE A 34 3.63 -7.27 1.07
CA ILE A 34 3.66 -8.48 1.88
C ILE A 34 4.37 -8.15 3.21
N THR A 35 3.82 -8.57 4.35
CA THR A 35 4.46 -8.39 5.67
C THR A 35 5.66 -9.33 5.86
N ASN A 36 6.33 -9.23 7.01
CA ASN A 36 7.33 -10.21 7.41
C ASN A 36 6.77 -11.63 7.54
N GLU A 37 5.52 -11.78 7.97
CA GLU A 37 4.86 -13.10 8.09
C GLU A 37 4.27 -13.63 6.77
N GLY A 38 4.54 -12.96 5.64
CA GLY A 38 4.02 -13.41 4.34
C GLY A 38 2.57 -13.01 4.07
N ARG A 39 1.98 -12.09 4.85
CA ARG A 39 0.58 -11.67 4.66
C ARG A 39 0.47 -10.54 3.64
N HIS A 40 -0.43 -10.68 2.67
CA HIS A 40 -0.73 -9.66 1.68
C HIS A 40 -1.54 -8.51 2.28
N ILE A 41 -1.05 -7.28 2.12
CA ILE A 41 -1.65 -6.08 2.70
C ILE A 41 -2.06 -5.05 1.66
N PHE A 42 -3.17 -4.40 1.95
CA PHE A 42 -3.71 -3.23 1.26
C PHE A 42 -3.54 -2.01 2.17
N VAL A 43 -3.01 -0.92 1.64
CA VAL A 43 -2.94 0.36 2.34
C VAL A 43 -3.39 1.49 1.42
N ALA A 44 -4.48 2.18 1.76
CA ALA A 44 -4.83 3.45 1.15
C ALA A 44 -4.23 4.58 1.99
N PHE A 45 -3.52 5.52 1.37
CA PHE A 45 -2.84 6.60 2.09
C PHE A 45 -2.78 7.90 1.27
N THR A 46 -2.48 9.00 1.96
CA THR A 46 -2.16 10.30 1.34
C THR A 46 -0.77 10.74 1.77
N LEU A 47 -0.18 11.65 0.98
CA LEU A 47 1.07 12.32 1.34
C LEU A 47 0.76 13.64 2.02
N ARG A 48 1.31 13.84 3.22
CA ARG A 48 1.12 15.09 3.99
C ARG A 48 2.46 15.77 4.22
N LYS A 49 2.56 17.04 3.84
CA LYS A 49 3.71 17.89 4.21
C LYS A 49 3.52 18.45 5.62
N VAL A 50 4.50 18.24 6.49
CA VAL A 50 4.58 18.86 7.82
C VAL A 50 5.96 19.49 7.96
N GLY A 51 6.00 20.82 7.95
CA GLY A 51 7.25 21.58 7.85
C GLY A 51 8.00 21.23 6.55
N LYS A 52 9.26 20.79 6.68
CA LYS A 52 10.12 20.38 5.55
C LYS A 52 10.05 18.89 5.23
N LYS A 53 9.20 18.12 5.91
CA LYS A 53 9.12 16.66 5.77
C LYS A 53 7.81 16.25 5.12
N THR A 54 7.86 15.20 4.30
CA THR A 54 6.67 14.54 3.74
C THR A 54 6.44 13.24 4.51
N TYR A 55 5.21 13.04 4.96
CA TYR A 55 4.78 11.88 5.72
C TYR A 55 3.73 11.10 4.95
N ILE A 56 3.76 9.78 5.10
CA ILE A 56 2.68 8.90 4.69
C ILE A 56 1.59 8.95 5.76
N ARG A 57 0.36 9.29 5.37
CA ARG A 57 -0.81 9.25 6.24
C ARG A 57 -1.72 8.10 5.79
N PRO A 58 -1.69 6.94 6.48
CA PRO A 58 -2.66 5.89 6.21
C PRO A 58 -4.09 6.39 6.42
N ILE A 59 -4.97 6.08 5.48
CA ILE A 59 -6.42 6.27 5.58
C ILE A 59 -7.08 4.95 5.95
N SER A 60 -6.67 3.86 5.29
CA SER A 60 -7.16 2.52 5.56
C SER A 60 -6.02 1.52 5.39
N SER A 61 -5.97 0.54 6.26
CA SER A 61 -5.01 -0.55 6.19
C SER A 61 -5.70 -1.86 6.57
N ARG A 62 -5.55 -2.88 5.74
CA ARG A 62 -6.20 -4.20 5.90
C ARG A 62 -5.44 -5.28 5.15
N TYR A 63 -5.82 -6.53 5.38
CA TYR A 63 -5.41 -7.60 4.48
C TYR A 63 -6.10 -7.47 3.12
N MET A 64 -5.41 -7.92 2.08
CA MET A 64 -5.99 -8.01 0.75
C MET A 64 -7.13 -9.04 0.72
N HIS A 65 -8.14 -8.78 -0.11
CA HIS A 65 -9.08 -9.81 -0.54
C HIS A 65 -8.44 -10.67 -1.63
N GLN A 66 -8.94 -11.89 -1.84
CA GLN A 66 -8.34 -12.84 -2.79
C GLN A 66 -8.10 -12.22 -4.18
N LYS A 67 -9.11 -11.54 -4.75
CA LYS A 67 -8.98 -10.85 -6.04
C LYS A 67 -7.85 -9.80 -6.10
N GLU A 68 -7.52 -9.17 -4.98
CA GLU A 68 -6.44 -8.18 -4.89
C GLU A 68 -5.08 -8.88 -4.78
N VAL A 69 -5.02 -10.03 -4.11
CA VAL A 69 -3.85 -10.91 -4.09
C VAL A 69 -3.53 -11.40 -5.50
N ASP A 70 -4.53 -11.94 -6.21
CA ASP A 70 -4.34 -12.47 -7.56
C ASP A 70 -3.78 -11.40 -8.51
N TYR A 71 -4.35 -10.19 -8.46
CA TYR A 71 -3.88 -9.04 -9.23
C TYR A 71 -2.47 -8.59 -8.82
N TYR A 72 -2.17 -8.58 -7.52
CA TYR A 72 -0.84 -8.23 -7.02
C TYR A 72 0.24 -9.22 -7.48
N GLU A 73 -0.03 -10.51 -7.42
CA GLU A 73 0.88 -11.56 -7.87
C GLU A 73 1.11 -11.50 -9.38
N GLU A 74 0.08 -11.20 -10.17
CA GLU A 74 0.19 -10.98 -11.62
C GLU A 74 1.14 -9.82 -11.94
N ILE A 75 0.93 -8.66 -11.31
CA ILE A 75 1.81 -7.49 -11.49
C ILE A 75 3.25 -7.82 -11.08
N THR A 76 3.42 -8.50 -9.95
CA THR A 76 4.75 -8.85 -9.43
C THR A 76 5.47 -9.81 -10.37
N ARG A 77 4.75 -10.77 -10.97
CA ARG A 77 5.31 -11.68 -11.97
C ARG A 77 5.78 -10.95 -13.21
N ILE A 78 4.98 -10.02 -13.73
CA ILE A 78 5.32 -9.23 -14.94
C ILE A 78 6.58 -8.38 -14.71
N LYS A 79 6.75 -7.79 -13.52
CA LYS A 79 7.91 -6.93 -13.23
C LYS A 79 9.22 -7.67 -12.98
N ASN A 80 9.15 -8.96 -12.64
CA ASN A 80 10.31 -9.78 -12.31
C ASN A 80 10.76 -10.70 -13.46
N GLY A 81 10.06 -10.70 -14.60
CA GLY A 81 10.44 -11.39 -15.84
C GLY A 81 11.10 -10.44 -16.82
#